data_AF-A0A961FK89-F1
#
_entry.id   AF-A0A961FK89-F1
#
_cell.length_a   1.000
_cell.length_b   1.000
_cell.length_c   1.000
_cell.angle_alpha   90.00
_cell.angle_beta   90.00
_cell.angle_gamma   90.00
#
_symmetry.space_group_name_H-M   'P 1'
#
loop_
_entity.id
_entity.type
_entity.pdbx_description
1 polymer ?
#
loop_
_entity_poly.entity_id
_entity_poly.type
_entity_poly.pdbx_seq_one_letter_code
_entity_poly.pdbx_strand_id
1 'polypeptide(L)'
;MTDLDQLPGADLIREGLSDLANRRETQASCLVQIGSSKMRRCGIDVSVSDEDALTADHRLYGLLARAHGRDAHRRYNALLSELVSFERALVSRWARNVSA
;
A
#
# COMPACT_ATOMS: atom_id res chain seq x y z
N MET A 1 -15.23 -7.18 -8.12
CA MET A 1 -14.00 -7.15 -7.31
C MET A 1 -12.88 -6.66 -8.22
N THR A 2 -12.16 -5.60 -7.86
CA THR A 2 -11.11 -5.03 -8.73
C THR A 2 -9.92 -5.98 -8.75
N ASP A 3 -9.69 -6.63 -9.89
CA ASP A 3 -8.56 -7.53 -10.09
C ASP A 3 -7.24 -6.73 -10.13
N LEU A 4 -6.27 -7.19 -9.33
CA LEU A 4 -4.95 -6.57 -9.16
C LEU A 4 -3.89 -7.15 -10.09
N ASP A 5 -4.20 -8.23 -10.82
CA ASP A 5 -3.28 -8.86 -11.76
C ASP A 5 -2.72 -7.81 -12.73
N GLN A 6 -1.40 -7.86 -12.97
CA GLN A 6 -0.67 -6.98 -13.88
C GLN A 6 -0.57 -5.50 -13.46
N LEU A 7 -1.06 -5.11 -12.28
CA LEU A 7 -0.77 -3.77 -11.74
C LEU A 7 0.68 -3.71 -11.21
N PRO A 8 1.40 -2.58 -11.41
CA PRO A 8 2.73 -2.41 -10.85
C PRO A 8 2.68 -2.51 -9.33
N GLY A 9 3.59 -3.26 -8.72
CA GLY A 9 3.62 -3.47 -7.27
C GLY A 9 2.46 -4.29 -6.70
N ALA A 10 1.68 -4.99 -7.52
CA ALA A 10 0.54 -5.80 -7.05
C ALA A 10 0.93 -6.87 -6.03
N ASP A 11 2.10 -7.49 -6.18
CA ASP A 11 2.59 -8.52 -5.25
C ASP A 11 2.82 -7.93 -3.85
N LEU A 12 3.43 -6.75 -3.78
CA LEU A 12 3.66 -6.03 -2.52
C LEU A 12 2.35 -5.62 -1.85
N ILE A 13 1.34 -5.21 -2.63
CA ILE A 13 0.01 -4.89 -2.11
C ILE A 13 -0.70 -6.15 -1.60
N ARG A 14 -0.61 -7.28 -2.29
CA ARG A 14 -1.18 -8.56 -1.82
C ARG A 14 -0.53 -9.03 -0.53
N GLU A 15 0.80 -8.96 -0.47
CA GLU A 15 1.55 -9.26 0.76
C GLU A 15 1.07 -8.36 1.90
N GLY A 16 0.99 -7.05 1.67
CA GLY A 16 0.55 -6.09 2.68
C GLY A 16 -0.89 -6.30 3.16
N LEU A 17 -1.82 -6.65 2.26
CA LEU A 17 -3.20 -7.00 2.60
C LEU A 17 -3.25 -8.27 3.45
N SER A 18 -2.47 -9.29 3.07
CA SER A 18 -2.36 -10.53 3.83
C SER A 18 -1.76 -10.30 5.22
N ASP A 19 -0.70 -9.50 5.32
CA ASP A 19 -0.07 -9.14 6.58
C ASP A 19 -1.03 -8.36 7.49
N LEU A 20 -1.74 -7.39 6.93
CA LEU A 20 -2.73 -6.60 7.67
C LEU A 20 -3.86 -7.50 8.22
N ALA A 21 -4.38 -8.42 7.40
CA ALA A 21 -5.40 -9.39 7.82
C ALA A 21 -4.90 -10.30 8.95
N ASN A 22 -3.60 -10.63 8.96
CA ASN A 22 -2.94 -11.40 10.00
C ASN A 22 -2.42 -10.53 11.17
N ARG A 23 -2.76 -9.23 11.21
CA ARG A 23 -2.30 -8.25 12.22
C ARG A 23 -0.78 -8.18 12.34
N ARG A 24 -0.06 -8.39 11.23
CA ARG A 24 1.40 -8.26 11.15
C ARG A 24 1.77 -6.85 10.73
N GLU A 25 2.62 -6.20 11.53
CA GLU A 25 3.21 -4.91 11.17
C GLU A 25 4.49 -5.15 10.35
N THR A 26 4.38 -4.98 9.04
CA THR A 26 5.45 -5.20 8.07
C THR A 26 5.56 -3.97 7.17
N GLN A 27 6.64 -3.88 6.39
CA GLN A 27 6.80 -2.79 5.43
C GLN A 27 5.64 -2.79 4.42
N ALA A 28 5.23 -3.98 3.93
CA ALA A 28 4.12 -4.15 3.01
C ALA A 28 2.77 -3.75 3.65
N SER A 29 2.49 -4.15 4.90
CA SER A 29 1.23 -3.81 5.56
C SER A 29 1.14 -2.33 5.92
N CYS A 30 2.24 -1.68 6.29
CA CYS A 30 2.27 -0.23 6.44
C CYS A 30 2.01 0.48 5.11
N LEU A 31 2.57 -0.01 3.99
CA LEU A 31 2.35 0.58 2.68
C LEU A 31 0.87 0.52 2.24
N VAL A 32 0.20 -0.61 2.50
CA VAL A 32 -1.24 -0.77 2.27
C VAL A 32 -2.07 0.20 3.12
N GLN A 33 -1.68 0.41 4.38
CA GLN A 33 -2.35 1.38 5.26
C GLN A 33 -2.21 2.82 4.74
N ILE A 34 -1.04 3.20 4.23
CA ILE A 34 -0.81 4.52 3.62
C ILE A 34 -1.73 4.72 2.39
N GLY A 35 -1.85 3.71 1.53
CA GLY A 35 -2.70 3.75 0.33
C GLY A 35 -4.19 3.49 0.57
N SER A 36 -4.60 3.19 1.81
CA SER A 36 -5.92 2.64 2.15
C SER A 36 -7.07 3.49 1.61
N SER A 37 -7.00 4.81 1.74
CA SER A 37 -8.05 5.73 1.30
C SER A 37 -8.34 5.61 -0.20
N LYS A 38 -7.31 5.56 -1.05
CA LYS A 38 -7.49 5.44 -2.51
C LYS A 38 -7.90 4.03 -2.93
N MET A 39 -7.33 3.01 -2.28
CA MET A 39 -7.70 1.62 -2.51
C MET A 39 -9.20 1.37 -2.23
N ARG A 40 -9.72 1.88 -1.10
CA ARG A 40 -11.13 1.83 -0.74
C ARG A 40 -12.03 2.50 -1.77
N ARG A 41 -11.65 3.68 -2.25
CA ARG A 41 -12.39 4.39 -3.32
C ARG A 41 -12.47 3.57 -4.61
N CYS A 42 -11.49 2.71 -4.87
CA CYS A 42 -11.45 1.82 -6.03
C CYS A 42 -12.05 0.42 -5.75
N GLY A 43 -12.76 0.25 -4.63
CA GLY A 43 -13.46 -0.99 -4.28
C GLY A 43 -12.57 -2.10 -3.73
N ILE A 44 -11.36 -1.80 -3.25
CA ILE A 44 -10.53 -2.74 -2.50
C ILE A 44 -10.86 -2.56 -1.01
N ASP A 45 -11.22 -3.66 -0.35
CA ASP A 45 -11.40 -3.64 1.11
C ASP A 45 -10.03 -3.62 1.81
N VAL A 46 -9.84 -2.62 2.67
CA VAL A 46 -8.64 -2.44 3.48
C VAL A 46 -9.11 -2.20 4.90
N SER A 47 -8.97 -3.21 5.76
CA SER A 47 -9.44 -3.17 7.14
C SER A 47 -8.42 -2.46 8.06
N VAL A 48 -8.45 -1.13 8.08
CA VAL A 48 -7.61 -0.29 8.95
C VAL A 48 -8.40 0.89 9.48
N SER A 49 -8.09 1.42 10.67
CA SER A 49 -8.69 2.70 11.09
C SER A 49 -8.04 3.88 10.35
N ASP A 50 -8.73 5.02 10.29
CA ASP A 50 -8.15 6.23 9.70
C ASP A 50 -7.00 6.78 10.57
N GLU A 51 -7.06 6.58 11.88
CA GLU A 51 -5.98 6.93 12.83
C GLU A 51 -4.72 6.10 12.57
N ASP A 52 -4.87 4.79 12.37
CA ASP A 52 -3.75 3.91 12.02
C ASP A 52 -3.16 4.29 10.66
N ALA A 53 -4.01 4.61 9.68
CA ALA A 53 -3.56 5.04 8.36
C ALA A 53 -2.71 6.32 8.44
N LEU A 54 -3.07 7.28 9.31
CA LEU A 54 -2.31 8.52 9.52
C LEU A 54 -0.91 8.29 10.09
N THR A 55 -0.73 7.25 10.90
CA THR A 55 0.57 6.93 11.53
C THR A 55 1.40 5.90 10.76
N ALA A 56 0.82 5.26 9.75
CA ALA A 56 1.47 4.17 8.99
C ALA A 56 2.76 4.60 8.30
N ASP A 57 2.85 5.86 7.86
CA ASP A 57 4.05 6.42 7.21
C ASP A 57 5.26 6.45 8.16
N HIS A 58 5.06 6.96 9.38
CA HIS A 58 6.09 6.95 10.42
C HIS A 58 6.49 5.52 10.83
N ARG A 59 5.52 4.60 10.91
CA ARG A 59 5.79 3.19 11.24
C ARG A 59 6.60 2.50 10.14
N LEU A 60 6.28 2.73 8.87
CA LEU A 60 7.06 2.25 7.74
C LEU A 60 8.51 2.75 7.82
N TYR A 61 8.69 4.05 8.04
CA TYR A 61 10.04 4.61 8.17
C TYR A 61 10.80 3.99 9.35
N GLY A 62 10.14 3.79 10.50
CA GLY A 62 10.73 3.13 11.67
C GLY A 62 11.20 1.70 11.38
N LEU A 63 10.40 0.90 10.67
CA LEU A 63 10.77 -0.45 10.24
C LEU A 63 11.99 -0.44 9.32
N LEU A 64 12.01 0.48 8.33
CA LEU A 64 13.12 0.62 7.40
C LEU A 64 14.41 1.10 8.08
N ALA A 65 14.31 2.06 9.01
CA ALA A 65 15.43 2.56 9.78
C ALA A 65 16.09 1.45 10.60
N ARG A 66 15.29 0.59 11.23
CA ARG A 66 15.78 -0.58 11.98
C ARG A 66 16.44 -1.62 11.08
N ALA A 67 15.88 -1.89 9.91
CA ALA A 67 16.38 -2.94 9.01
C ALA A 67 17.60 -2.50 8.17
N HIS A 68 17.69 -1.20 7.84
CA HIS A 68 18.61 -0.73 6.79
C HIS A 68 19.43 0.53 7.17
N GLY A 69 19.22 1.11 8.35
CA GLY A 69 20.00 2.25 8.83
C GLY A 69 20.02 3.41 7.83
N ARG A 70 21.22 3.73 7.31
CA ARG A 70 21.43 4.87 6.39
C ARG A 70 20.69 4.75 5.06
N ASP A 71 20.33 3.53 4.65
CA ASP A 71 19.60 3.31 3.39
C ASP A 71 18.07 3.44 3.55
N ALA A 72 17.57 3.64 4.78
CA ALA A 72 16.14 3.64 5.06
C ALA A 72 15.38 4.67 4.21
N HIS A 73 15.93 5.88 4.08
CA HIS A 73 15.33 6.95 3.29
C HIS A 73 15.20 6.57 1.80
N ARG A 74 16.25 5.97 1.21
CA ARG A 74 16.23 5.52 -0.19
C ARG A 74 15.15 4.46 -0.40
N ARG A 75 15.06 3.47 0.50
CA ARG A 75 14.06 2.40 0.43
C ARG A 75 12.64 2.91 0.65
N TYR A 76 12.46 3.83 1.59
CA TYR A 76 11.18 4.50 1.84
C TYR A 76 10.66 5.19 0.58
N ASN A 77 11.51 6.00 -0.07
CA ASN A 77 11.14 6.69 -1.30
C ASN A 77 10.82 5.72 -2.45
N ALA A 78 11.53 4.59 -2.54
CA ALA A 78 11.25 3.56 -3.53
C ALA A 78 9.88 2.93 -3.32
N LEU A 79 9.54 2.54 -2.07
CA LEU A 79 8.24 1.96 -1.73
C LEU A 79 7.09 2.94 -1.96
N LEU A 80 7.25 4.23 -1.60
CA LEU A 80 6.23 5.23 -1.89
C LEU A 80 6.05 5.47 -3.38
N SER A 81 7.13 5.46 -4.16
CA SER A 81 7.05 5.61 -5.62
C SER A 81 6.30 4.43 -6.25
N GLU A 82 6.56 3.21 -5.76
CA GLU A 82 5.85 2.00 -6.18
C GLU A 82 4.36 2.06 -5.82
N LEU A 83 4.02 2.48 -4.59
CA LEU A 83 2.63 2.69 -4.17
C LEU A 83 1.91 3.71 -5.07
N VAL A 84 2.53 4.86 -5.34
CA VAL A 84 1.93 5.88 -6.22
C VAL A 84 1.71 5.34 -7.64
N SER A 85 2.64 4.52 -8.15
CA SER A 85 2.48 3.84 -9.44
C SER A 85 1.30 2.88 -9.44
N PHE A 86 1.21 2.03 -8.41
CA PHE A 86 0.08 1.12 -8.20
C PHE A 86 -1.25 1.88 -8.16
N GLU A 87 -1.36 2.93 -7.34
CA GLU A 87 -2.59 3.71 -7.17
C GLU A 87 -3.05 4.35 -8.48
N ARG A 88 -2.13 4.88 -9.29
CA ARG A 88 -2.45 5.44 -10.61
C ARG A 88 -3.01 4.37 -11.54
N ALA A 89 -2.37 3.20 -11.58
CA ALA A 89 -2.80 2.08 -12.40
C ALA A 89 -4.16 1.54 -11.94
N LEU A 90 -4.37 1.43 -10.62
CA LEU A 90 -5.62 1.02 -10.01
C LEU A 90 -6.77 1.96 -10.34
N VAL A 91 -6.59 3.28 -10.17
CA VAL A 91 -7.60 4.29 -10.51
C VAL A 91 -7.95 4.22 -11.99
N SER A 92 -6.93 4.11 -12.85
CA SER A 92 -7.13 3.95 -14.30
C SER A 92 -7.95 2.71 -14.65
N ARG A 93 -7.67 1.58 -13.99
CA ARG A 93 -8.41 0.32 -14.19
C ARG A 93 -9.83 0.40 -13.65
N TRP A 94 -10.02 0.97 -12.46
CA TRP A 94 -11.32 1.16 -11.86
C TRP A 94 -12.23 2.03 -12.72
N ALA A 95 -11.71 3.16 -13.23
CA ALA A 95 -12.46 4.04 -14.12
C ALA A 95 -12.93 3.33 -15.40
N ARG A 96 -12.08 2.49 -16.02
CA ARG A 96 -12.46 1.69 -17.20
C ARG A 96 -13.57 0.69 -16.90
N ASN A 97 -13.56 0.09 -15.71
CA ASN A 97 -14.54 -0.94 -15.32
C ASN A 97 -15.89 -0.36 -14.91
N VAL A 98 -15.94 0.88 -14.40
CA VAL A 98 -17.20 1.53 -13.99
C VAL A 98 -17.88 2.27 -15.15
N SER A 99 -17.13 2.62 -16.20
CA SER A 99 -17.67 3.24 -17.41
C SER A 99 -18.06 2.25 -18.53
N ALA A 100 -17.91 0.95 -18.31
CA ALA A 100 -18.28 -0.13 -19.23
C ALA A 100 -19.57 -0.83 -18.75
#